data_AF-A0A327XHE4-F1
#
_entry.id   AF-A0A327XHE4-F1
#
_cell.length_a   1.000
_cell.length_b   1.000
_cell.length_c   1.000
_cell.angle_alpha   90.00
_cell.angle_beta   90.00
_cell.angle_gamma   90.00
#
_symmetry.space_group_name_H-M   'P 1'
#
loop_
_entity.id
_entity.type
_entity.pdbx_description
1 polymer ?
#
loop_
_entity_poly.entity_id
_entity_poly.type
_entity_poly.pdbx_seq_one_letter_code
_entity_poly.pdbx_strand_id
1 'polypeptide(L)'
;MPERPMPERPWLILTLRRTGGTSLTAFLAEISPFPSIEHEPFNIDRTFGHVTRAFRDSGDAEALRAGIDAALGDDPAQRPNIKHCFDVVPPALTAELIRACAARGYAVLLYTRGDEARRLRSLFLALSTGAWGGVEARRIYPEIRAGRLQPKPIDPVNVRRRVTEDRYRLARVIRQLDQDGIAHSRRRFEDIYGPGKSAPDEARRLAAELGTRVAPDARALRWFDASQKQGSEDIAGHVPGYPQAVALLDKLCHSGAKQDL
;
A
#
# COMPACT_ATOMS: atom_id res chain seq x y z
N MET A 1 24.14 26.77 -11.99
CA MET A 1 24.06 25.73 -13.04
C MET A 1 22.68 25.11 -12.96
N PRO A 2 21.94 24.92 -14.07
CA PRO A 2 20.67 24.20 -13.99
C PRO A 2 20.95 22.76 -13.56
N GLU A 3 20.29 22.30 -12.49
CA GLU A 3 20.37 20.90 -12.04
C GLU A 3 20.04 19.96 -13.21
N ARG A 4 20.92 18.99 -13.45
CA ARG A 4 20.68 17.93 -14.41
C ARG A 4 19.44 17.15 -13.93
N PRO A 5 18.40 16.95 -14.76
CA PRO A 5 17.23 16.21 -14.32
C PRO A 5 17.66 14.80 -13.90
N MET A 6 17.16 14.33 -12.75
CA MET A 6 17.40 12.96 -12.31
C MET A 6 16.82 11.99 -13.36
N PRO A 7 17.52 10.88 -13.67
CA PRO A 7 16.99 9.88 -14.59
C PRO A 7 15.69 9.28 -14.03
N GLU A 8 14.73 9.05 -14.92
CA GLU A 8 13.47 8.38 -14.59
C GLU A 8 13.75 6.93 -14.16
N ARG A 9 13.04 6.46 -13.13
CA ARG A 9 13.22 5.11 -12.57
C ARG A 9 11.87 4.42 -12.36
N PRO A 10 11.80 3.08 -12.53
CA PRO A 10 10.64 2.34 -12.07
C PRO A 10 10.59 2.43 -10.54
N TRP A 11 9.41 2.35 -9.95
CA TRP A 11 9.25 2.50 -8.50
C TRP A 11 8.72 1.23 -7.83
N LEU A 12 9.16 1.05 -6.58
CA LEU A 12 8.63 0.05 -5.65
C LEU A 12 8.04 0.78 -4.44
N ILE A 13 6.72 0.78 -4.31
CA ILE A 13 6.02 1.31 -3.14
C ILE A 13 5.77 0.16 -2.16
N LEU A 14 6.49 0.16 -1.05
CA LEU A 14 6.29 -0.75 0.07
C LEU A 14 5.25 -0.15 1.03
N THR A 15 4.17 -0.86 1.29
CA THR A 15 3.12 -0.33 2.17
C THR A 15 2.35 -1.43 2.90
N LEU A 16 1.55 -1.03 3.90
CA LEU A 16 0.48 -1.86 4.45
C LEU A 16 -0.81 -1.58 3.71
N ARG A 17 -1.76 -2.52 3.71
CA ARG A 17 -3.12 -2.22 3.24
C ARG A 17 -3.74 -1.03 3.99
N ARG A 18 -4.60 -0.29 3.26
CA ARG A 18 -5.41 0.84 3.74
C ARG A 18 -4.64 2.08 4.20
N THR A 19 -3.37 2.22 3.81
CA THR A 19 -2.57 3.46 4.01
C THR A 19 -3.04 4.64 3.16
N GLY A 20 -4.02 4.47 2.27
CA GLY A 20 -4.50 5.53 1.37
C GLY A 20 -3.68 5.68 0.08
N GLY A 21 -2.79 4.72 -0.21
CA GLY A 21 -1.87 4.81 -1.35
C GLY A 21 -2.51 4.61 -2.74
N THR A 22 -3.80 4.30 -2.85
CA THR A 22 -4.43 3.98 -4.15
C THR A 22 -4.42 5.16 -5.12
N SER A 23 -4.88 6.35 -4.69
CA SER A 23 -4.85 7.56 -5.54
C SER A 23 -3.42 7.94 -5.91
N LEU A 24 -2.49 7.86 -4.95
CA LEU A 24 -1.08 8.13 -5.20
C LEU A 24 -0.49 7.16 -6.23
N THR A 25 -0.76 5.86 -6.07
CA THR A 25 -0.26 4.82 -6.98
C THR A 25 -0.84 5.00 -8.38
N ALA A 26 -2.14 5.29 -8.49
CA ALA A 26 -2.79 5.53 -9.78
C ALA A 26 -2.25 6.78 -10.48
N PHE A 27 -1.99 7.86 -9.73
CA PHE A 27 -1.31 9.05 -10.23
C PHE A 27 0.11 8.72 -10.74
N LEU A 28 0.93 8.05 -9.92
CA LEU A 28 2.31 7.70 -10.27
C LEU A 28 2.39 6.73 -11.46
N ALA A 29 1.43 5.81 -11.56
CA ALA A 29 1.29 4.89 -12.67
C ALA A 29 0.98 5.62 -13.99
N GLU A 30 0.10 6.62 -13.94
CA GLU A 30 -0.31 7.38 -15.12
C GLU A 30 0.79 8.29 -15.69
N ILE A 31 1.64 8.85 -14.83
CA ILE A 31 2.72 9.76 -15.26
C ILE A 31 4.03 9.05 -15.56
N SER A 32 4.19 7.80 -15.14
CA SER A 32 5.44 7.08 -15.28
C SER A 32 5.61 6.55 -16.71
N PRO A 33 6.82 6.64 -17.30
CA PRO A 33 7.10 6.03 -18.59
C PRO A 33 7.21 4.50 -18.51
N PHE A 34 7.32 3.95 -17.29
CA PHE A 34 7.44 2.52 -17.05
C PHE A 34 6.07 1.84 -17.06
N PRO A 35 5.97 0.58 -17.53
CA PRO A 35 4.72 -0.15 -17.55
C PRO A 35 4.02 -0.16 -16.19
N SER A 36 2.72 0.12 -16.22
CA SER A 36 1.86 -0.07 -15.07
C SER A 36 1.20 -1.42 -15.15
N ILE A 37 1.48 -2.27 -14.17
CA ILE A 37 0.78 -3.53 -13.95
C ILE A 37 -0.29 -3.35 -12.90
N GLU A 38 -1.10 -4.40 -12.70
CA GLU A 38 -2.10 -4.43 -11.65
C GLU A 38 -1.48 -4.11 -10.27
N HIS A 39 -2.21 -3.37 -9.43
CA HIS A 39 -1.79 -3.10 -8.06
C HIS A 39 -1.59 -4.39 -7.28
N GLU A 40 -0.48 -4.47 -6.52
CA GLU A 40 -0.14 -5.62 -5.68
C GLU A 40 -0.05 -6.93 -6.50
N PRO A 41 0.82 -6.95 -7.53
CA PRO A 41 0.80 -8.00 -8.55
C PRO A 41 1.20 -9.38 -8.03
N PHE A 42 1.90 -9.44 -6.89
CA PHE A 42 2.27 -10.68 -6.21
C PHE A 42 1.19 -11.21 -5.25
N ASN A 43 0.05 -10.52 -5.10
CA ASN A 43 -1.08 -11.10 -4.37
C ASN A 43 -1.54 -12.37 -5.08
N ILE A 44 -2.01 -13.35 -4.30
CA ILE A 44 -2.27 -14.71 -4.79
C ILE A 44 -3.19 -14.73 -6.03
N ASP A 45 -4.16 -13.83 -6.14
CA ASP A 45 -5.12 -13.82 -7.25
C ASP A 45 -4.78 -12.83 -8.38
N ARG A 46 -3.53 -12.37 -8.46
CA ARG A 46 -3.06 -11.34 -9.41
C ARG A 46 -2.04 -11.88 -10.40
N THR A 47 -1.60 -11.04 -11.34
CA THR A 47 -0.69 -11.40 -12.46
C THR A 47 0.52 -12.26 -12.03
N PHE A 48 1.21 -11.89 -10.97
CA PHE A 48 2.37 -12.62 -10.44
C PHE A 48 2.04 -13.46 -9.20
N GLY A 49 0.75 -13.67 -8.91
CA GLY A 49 0.28 -14.49 -7.79
C GLY A 49 0.73 -15.95 -7.87
N HIS A 50 1.08 -16.44 -9.06
CA HIS A 50 1.65 -17.77 -9.26
C HIS A 50 3.00 -17.95 -8.53
N VAL A 51 3.84 -16.92 -8.45
CA VAL A 51 5.09 -16.93 -7.69
C VAL A 51 4.80 -17.11 -6.20
N THR A 52 3.80 -16.40 -5.68
CA THR A 52 3.36 -16.51 -4.29
C THR A 52 2.78 -17.89 -3.97
N ARG A 53 1.99 -18.49 -4.88
CA ARG A 53 1.48 -19.85 -4.70
C ARG A 53 2.60 -20.86 -4.65
N ALA A 54 3.46 -20.87 -5.67
CA ALA A 54 4.57 -21.81 -5.77
C ALA A 54 5.44 -21.77 -4.51
N PHE A 55 5.80 -20.57 -4.02
CA PHE A 55 6.59 -20.46 -2.79
C PHE A 55 5.84 -20.90 -1.53
N ARG A 56 4.53 -20.68 -1.43
CA ARG A 56 3.74 -21.17 -0.28
C ARG A 56 3.68 -22.70 -0.25
N ASP A 57 3.64 -23.33 -1.41
CA ASP A 57 3.51 -24.77 -1.54
C ASP A 57 4.86 -25.49 -1.34
N SER A 58 5.95 -24.94 -1.86
CA SER A 58 7.27 -25.59 -1.82
C SER A 58 8.23 -25.05 -0.75
N GLY A 59 8.09 -23.79 -0.35
CA GLY A 59 9.10 -23.08 0.45
C GLY A 59 10.43 -22.82 -0.27
N ASP A 60 10.50 -23.07 -1.58
CA ASP A 60 11.74 -22.98 -2.36
C ASP A 60 12.16 -21.53 -2.60
N ALA A 61 13.25 -21.12 -1.93
CA ALA A 61 13.79 -19.77 -2.04
C ALA A 61 14.49 -19.49 -3.38
N GLU A 62 15.05 -20.50 -4.04
CA GLU A 62 15.67 -20.33 -5.36
C GLU A 62 14.60 -20.10 -6.44
N ALA A 63 13.55 -20.93 -6.42
CA ALA A 63 12.40 -20.75 -7.31
C ALA A 63 11.69 -19.41 -7.08
N LEU A 64 11.59 -18.96 -5.83
CA LEU A 64 11.05 -17.63 -5.50
C LEU A 64 11.87 -16.51 -6.15
N ARG A 65 13.21 -16.53 -6.01
CA ARG A 65 14.09 -15.53 -6.62
C ARG A 65 13.96 -15.52 -8.14
N ALA A 66 14.05 -16.70 -8.76
CA ALA A 66 13.89 -16.84 -10.21
C ALA A 66 12.52 -16.34 -10.71
N GLY A 67 11.44 -16.62 -9.96
CA GLY A 67 10.11 -16.14 -10.29
C GLY A 67 9.96 -14.62 -10.19
N ILE A 68 10.59 -14.00 -9.18
CA ILE A 68 10.64 -12.53 -9.06
C ILE A 68 11.46 -11.93 -10.19
N ASP A 69 12.65 -12.47 -10.49
CA ASP A 69 13.50 -11.98 -11.57
C ASP A 69 12.79 -12.03 -12.93
N ALA A 70 12.11 -13.14 -13.23
CA ALA A 70 11.30 -13.29 -14.43
C ALA A 70 10.13 -12.27 -14.49
N ALA A 71 9.49 -11.99 -13.35
CA ALA A 71 8.39 -11.03 -13.27
C ALA A 71 8.85 -9.56 -13.46
N LEU A 72 10.07 -9.23 -13.02
CA LEU A 72 10.65 -7.88 -13.19
C LEU A 72 11.23 -7.67 -14.60
N GLY A 73 11.69 -8.75 -15.23
CA GLY A 73 12.37 -8.71 -16.52
C GLY A 73 13.76 -8.06 -16.47
N ASP A 74 14.53 -8.30 -17.53
CA ASP A 74 15.89 -7.74 -17.65
C ASP A 74 15.93 -6.41 -18.38
N ASP A 75 15.01 -6.19 -19.33
CA ASP A 75 14.90 -4.94 -20.11
C ASP A 75 14.54 -3.76 -19.19
N PRO A 76 15.47 -2.79 -19.00
CA PRO A 76 15.20 -1.62 -18.18
C PRO A 76 13.94 -0.84 -18.58
N ALA A 77 13.59 -0.80 -19.87
CA ALA A 77 12.45 -0.04 -20.37
C ALA A 77 11.10 -0.73 -20.10
N GLN A 78 11.10 -2.05 -19.84
CA GLN A 78 9.89 -2.84 -19.60
C GLN A 78 9.66 -3.17 -18.13
N ARG A 79 10.54 -2.71 -17.24
CA ARG A 79 10.43 -2.93 -15.79
C ARG A 79 9.13 -2.33 -15.25
N PRO A 80 8.26 -3.14 -14.62
CA PRO A 80 6.98 -2.63 -14.16
C PRO A 80 7.12 -1.79 -12.90
N ASN A 81 6.25 -0.80 -12.76
CA ASN A 81 6.01 -0.11 -11.50
C ASN A 81 5.24 -1.02 -10.52
N ILE A 82 5.65 -1.06 -9.25
CA ILE A 82 5.12 -2.03 -8.29
C ILE A 82 4.65 -1.34 -7.01
N LYS A 83 3.37 -1.50 -6.69
CA LYS A 83 2.85 -1.28 -5.34
C LYS A 83 2.76 -2.61 -4.63
N HIS A 84 3.45 -2.75 -3.50
CA HIS A 84 3.56 -3.99 -2.75
C HIS A 84 3.02 -3.85 -1.33
N CYS A 85 1.93 -4.55 -1.03
CA CYS A 85 1.39 -4.66 0.31
C CYS A 85 2.04 -5.84 1.05
N PHE A 86 3.01 -5.56 1.92
CA PHE A 86 3.82 -6.61 2.54
C PHE A 86 3.10 -7.39 3.65
N ASP A 87 1.84 -7.06 3.95
CA ASP A 87 1.02 -7.75 4.96
C ASP A 87 0.11 -8.86 4.43
N VAL A 88 0.13 -9.11 3.12
CA VAL A 88 -0.69 -10.16 2.48
C VAL A 88 0.11 -11.24 1.74
N VAL A 89 1.43 -11.06 1.67
CA VAL A 89 2.37 -12.02 1.06
C VAL A 89 3.32 -12.60 2.12
N PRO A 90 3.96 -13.75 1.84
CA PRO A 90 5.02 -14.28 2.70
C PRO A 90 6.18 -13.28 2.88
N PRO A 91 6.75 -13.12 4.10
CA PRO A 91 7.83 -12.16 4.34
C PRO A 91 9.09 -12.38 3.49
N ALA A 92 9.39 -13.64 3.12
CA ALA A 92 10.50 -13.97 2.24
C ALA A 92 10.33 -13.33 0.85
N LEU A 93 9.10 -13.35 0.30
CA LEU A 93 8.81 -12.69 -0.98
C LEU A 93 9.07 -11.19 -0.91
N THR A 94 8.63 -10.52 0.17
CA THR A 94 8.91 -9.10 0.36
C THR A 94 10.41 -8.81 0.40
N ALA A 95 11.20 -9.64 1.11
CA ALA A 95 12.65 -9.46 1.19
C ALA A 95 13.32 -9.62 -0.18
N GLU A 96 13.00 -10.68 -0.92
CA GLU A 96 13.58 -10.93 -2.23
C GLU A 96 13.15 -9.88 -3.27
N LEU A 97 11.88 -9.43 -3.22
CA LEU A 97 11.41 -8.36 -4.09
C LEU A 97 12.15 -7.04 -3.85
N ILE A 98 12.37 -6.68 -2.57
CA ILE A 98 13.14 -5.49 -2.20
C ILE A 98 14.55 -5.54 -2.80
N ARG A 99 15.27 -6.67 -2.63
CA ARG A 99 16.62 -6.84 -3.17
C ARG A 99 16.63 -6.80 -4.69
N ALA A 100 15.71 -7.52 -5.34
CA ALA A 100 15.63 -7.61 -6.79
C ALA A 100 15.32 -6.25 -7.45
N CYS A 101 14.42 -5.45 -6.84
CA CYS A 101 14.14 -4.09 -7.27
C CYS A 101 15.34 -3.16 -7.03
N ALA A 102 15.98 -3.22 -5.86
CA ALA A 102 17.14 -2.39 -5.54
C ALA A 102 18.31 -2.65 -6.51
N ALA A 103 18.62 -3.93 -6.79
CA ALA A 103 19.64 -4.32 -7.76
C ALA A 103 19.35 -3.82 -9.19
N ARG A 104 18.07 -3.57 -9.51
CA ARG A 104 17.61 -3.05 -10.81
C ARG A 104 17.42 -1.53 -10.84
N GLY A 105 17.86 -0.82 -9.80
CA GLY A 105 17.84 0.64 -9.75
C GLY A 105 16.44 1.23 -9.54
N TYR A 106 15.50 0.47 -8.98
CA TYR A 106 14.18 0.99 -8.62
C TYR A 106 14.30 2.12 -7.59
N ALA A 107 13.44 3.12 -7.72
CA ALA A 107 13.19 4.05 -6.62
C ALA A 107 12.30 3.36 -5.57
N VAL A 108 12.84 3.12 -4.38
CA VAL A 108 12.11 2.47 -3.28
C VAL A 108 11.45 3.53 -2.40
N LEU A 109 10.13 3.41 -2.24
CA LEU A 109 9.30 4.26 -1.38
C LEU A 109 8.65 3.42 -0.28
N LEU A 110 8.99 3.69 0.98
CA LEU A 110 8.24 3.17 2.13
C LEU A 110 7.09 4.13 2.45
N TYR A 111 5.88 3.72 2.09
CA TYR A 111 4.66 4.50 2.28
C TYR A 111 3.83 3.99 3.47
N THR A 112 3.68 4.83 4.49
CA THR A 112 3.02 4.48 5.76
C THR A 112 1.88 5.44 6.09
N ARG A 113 1.21 5.22 7.22
CA ARG A 113 0.16 6.12 7.73
C ARG A 113 0.35 6.26 9.24
N GLY A 114 0.49 7.50 9.71
CA GLY A 114 0.74 7.78 11.13
C GLY A 114 -0.46 7.43 12.01
N ASP A 115 -1.68 7.70 11.53
CA ASP A 115 -2.91 7.30 12.23
C ASP A 115 -3.24 5.82 11.98
N GLU A 116 -2.52 4.96 12.71
CA GLU A 116 -2.63 3.51 12.63
C GLU A 116 -4.01 3.00 13.06
N ALA A 117 -4.63 3.64 14.07
CA ALA A 117 -5.96 3.28 14.54
C ALA A 117 -6.97 3.43 13.40
N ARG A 118 -6.98 4.59 12.73
CA ARG A 118 -7.89 4.85 11.60
C ARG A 118 -7.58 3.99 10.40
N ARG A 119 -6.30 3.69 10.12
CA ARG A 119 -5.92 2.72 9.08
C ARG A 119 -6.57 1.36 9.33
N LEU A 120 -6.42 0.84 10.56
CA LEU A 120 -6.93 -0.46 10.94
C LEU A 120 -8.45 -0.52 11.01
N ARG A 121 -9.12 0.53 11.49
CA ARG A 121 -10.60 0.65 11.40
C ARG A 121 -11.07 0.45 9.96
N SER A 122 -10.42 1.15 9.03
CA SER A 122 -10.72 1.03 7.60
C SER A 122 -10.43 -0.36 7.04
N LEU A 123 -9.38 -1.02 7.52
CA LEU A 123 -9.05 -2.40 7.15
C LEU A 123 -10.10 -3.39 7.64
N PHE A 124 -10.52 -3.29 8.90
CA PHE A 124 -11.52 -4.20 9.46
C PHE A 124 -12.90 -4.04 8.80
N LEU A 125 -13.29 -2.82 8.43
CA LEU A 125 -14.48 -2.60 7.61
C LEU A 125 -14.35 -3.27 6.22
N ALA A 126 -13.22 -3.12 5.55
CA ALA A 126 -12.99 -3.75 4.24
C ALA A 126 -13.00 -5.28 4.34
N LEU A 127 -12.38 -5.86 5.38
CA LEU A 127 -12.37 -7.30 5.64
C LEU A 127 -13.77 -7.84 5.97
N SER A 128 -14.54 -7.09 6.75
CA SER A 128 -15.89 -7.47 7.19
C SER A 128 -16.89 -7.43 6.03
N THR A 129 -16.84 -6.36 5.23
CA THR A 129 -17.84 -6.08 4.18
C THR A 129 -17.42 -6.61 2.80
N GLY A 130 -16.13 -6.84 2.57
CA GLY A 130 -15.57 -7.11 1.24
C GLY A 130 -15.41 -5.87 0.35
N ALA A 131 -15.71 -4.66 0.85
CA ALA A 131 -15.57 -3.43 0.09
C ALA A 131 -14.15 -2.84 0.22
N TRP A 132 -13.32 -3.06 -0.80
CA TRP A 132 -11.92 -2.60 -0.81
C TRP A 132 -11.71 -1.21 -1.44
N GLY A 133 -12.66 -0.73 -2.24
CA GLY A 133 -12.62 0.58 -2.90
C GLY A 133 -14.00 1.21 -3.07
N GLY A 134 -14.05 2.39 -3.70
CA GLY A 134 -15.30 3.13 -3.90
C GLY A 134 -16.29 2.43 -4.83
N VAL A 135 -15.79 1.66 -5.82
CA VAL A 135 -16.64 0.87 -6.74
C VAL A 135 -17.36 -0.24 -5.98
N GLU A 136 -16.62 -1.04 -5.19
CA GLU A 136 -17.21 -2.10 -4.39
C GLU A 136 -18.13 -1.54 -3.32
N ALA A 137 -17.75 -0.44 -2.64
CA ALA A 137 -18.60 0.18 -1.64
C ALA A 137 -19.96 0.62 -2.19
N ARG A 138 -20.00 1.25 -3.38
CA ARG A 138 -21.25 1.64 -4.05
C ARG A 138 -22.17 0.46 -4.36
N ARG A 139 -21.59 -0.72 -4.62
CA ARG A 139 -22.34 -1.95 -4.89
C ARG A 139 -22.75 -2.69 -3.61
N ILE A 140 -21.87 -2.78 -2.61
CA ILE A 140 -22.00 -3.65 -1.43
C ILE A 140 -22.79 -2.95 -0.32
N TYR A 141 -22.53 -1.66 -0.05
CA TYR A 141 -23.12 -0.97 1.11
C TYR A 141 -24.65 -0.84 1.04
N PRO A 142 -25.28 -0.60 -0.13
CA PRO A 142 -26.74 -0.61 -0.22
C PRO A 142 -27.35 -1.95 0.19
N GLU A 143 -26.73 -3.06 -0.20
CA GLU A 143 -27.19 -4.42 0.15
C GLU A 143 -27.09 -4.70 1.65
N ILE A 144 -26.03 -4.21 2.30
CA ILE A 144 -25.87 -4.29 3.76
C ILE A 144 -26.94 -3.47 4.47
N ARG A 145 -27.16 -2.22 4.04
CA ARG A 145 -28.17 -1.33 4.63
C ARG A 145 -29.57 -1.89 4.49
N ALA A 146 -29.86 -2.55 3.37
CA ALA A 146 -31.12 -3.23 3.14
C ALA A 146 -31.25 -4.57 3.87
N GLY A 147 -30.21 -5.02 4.60
CA GLY A 147 -30.20 -6.29 5.32
C GLY A 147 -30.03 -7.53 4.44
N ARG A 148 -29.85 -7.37 3.12
CA ARG A 148 -29.70 -8.47 2.15
C ARG A 148 -28.30 -9.09 2.17
N LEU A 149 -27.30 -8.32 2.60
CA LEU A 149 -25.94 -8.81 2.83
C LEU A 149 -25.56 -8.59 4.29
N GLN A 150 -25.10 -9.64 4.98
CA GLN A 150 -24.65 -9.53 6.36
C GLN A 150 -23.12 -9.45 6.41
N PRO A 151 -22.52 -8.36 6.94
CA PRO A 151 -21.08 -8.25 7.12
C PRO A 151 -20.55 -9.29 8.09
N LYS A 152 -19.31 -9.75 7.89
CA LYS A 152 -18.66 -10.66 8.83
C LYS A 152 -18.38 -9.94 10.16
N PRO A 153 -18.64 -10.55 11.33
CA PRO A 153 -18.34 -9.92 12.60
C PRO A 153 -16.83 -9.66 12.77
N ILE A 154 -16.49 -8.56 13.43
CA ILE A 154 -15.10 -8.25 13.79
C ILE A 154 -14.80 -8.83 15.17
N ASP A 155 -13.85 -9.77 15.21
CA ASP A 155 -13.37 -10.39 16.44
C ASP A 155 -12.24 -9.56 17.08
N PRO A 156 -12.39 -9.11 18.35
CA PRO A 156 -11.35 -8.40 19.10
C PRO A 156 -10.00 -9.13 19.20
N VAL A 157 -9.97 -10.47 19.19
CA VAL A 157 -8.71 -11.24 19.20
C VAL A 157 -7.94 -10.99 17.91
N ASN A 158 -8.64 -11.02 16.77
CA ASN A 158 -8.06 -10.70 15.46
C ASN A 158 -7.57 -9.23 15.41
N VAL A 159 -8.25 -8.30 16.08
CA VAL A 159 -7.80 -6.90 16.21
C VAL A 159 -6.45 -6.80 16.90
N ARG A 160 -6.28 -7.41 18.09
CA ARG A 160 -5.00 -7.40 18.82
C ARG A 160 -3.87 -8.00 17.99
N ARG A 161 -4.14 -9.19 17.45
CA ARG A 161 -3.16 -9.91 16.62
C ARG A 161 -2.72 -9.04 15.45
N ARG A 162 -3.68 -8.40 14.76
CA ARG A 162 -3.38 -7.56 13.60
C ARG A 162 -2.50 -6.36 13.92
N VAL A 163 -2.76 -5.65 15.03
CA VAL A 163 -1.90 -4.52 15.47
C VAL A 163 -0.46 -4.98 15.67
N THR A 164 -0.27 -6.08 16.40
CA THR A 164 1.07 -6.63 16.67
C THR A 164 1.76 -7.09 15.39
N GLU A 165 1.05 -7.82 14.52
CA GLU A 165 1.61 -8.30 13.27
C GLU A 165 2.02 -7.15 12.34
N ASP A 166 1.20 -6.11 12.20
CA ASP A 166 1.51 -4.98 11.31
C ASP A 166 2.73 -4.18 11.80
N ARG A 167 2.86 -3.99 13.12
CA ARG A 167 4.07 -3.42 13.74
C ARG A 167 5.30 -4.27 13.45
N TYR A 168 5.21 -5.57 13.67
CA TYR A 168 6.32 -6.50 13.41
C TYR A 168 6.74 -6.50 11.94
N ARG A 169 5.77 -6.56 11.02
CA ARG A 169 6.02 -6.54 9.58
C ARG A 169 6.67 -5.24 9.12
N LEU A 170 6.16 -4.09 9.59
CA LEU A 170 6.76 -2.79 9.27
C LEU A 170 8.20 -2.70 9.80
N ALA A 171 8.42 -3.07 11.06
CA ALA A 171 9.76 -3.07 11.66
C ALA A 171 10.73 -4.01 10.93
N ARG A 172 10.25 -5.16 10.44
CA ARG A 172 11.04 -6.09 9.62
C ARG A 172 11.43 -5.47 8.28
N VAL A 173 10.50 -4.79 7.59
CA VAL A 173 10.79 -4.11 6.32
C VAL A 173 11.79 -2.98 6.51
N ILE A 174 11.60 -2.14 7.53
CA ILE A 174 12.55 -1.07 7.88
C ILE A 174 13.94 -1.65 8.13
N ARG A 175 14.03 -2.65 9.01
CA ARG A 175 15.29 -3.31 9.33
C ARG A 175 15.96 -3.92 8.09
N GLN A 176 15.19 -4.53 7.19
CA GLN A 176 15.72 -5.09 5.94
C GLN A 176 16.34 -4.00 5.06
N LEU A 177 15.64 -2.88 4.87
CA LEU A 177 16.13 -1.76 4.07
C LEU A 177 17.43 -1.18 4.67
N ASP A 178 17.47 -1.03 6.00
CA ASP A 178 18.62 -0.48 6.70
C ASP A 178 19.82 -1.45 6.69
N GLN A 179 19.60 -2.75 6.91
CA GLN A 179 20.64 -3.78 6.94
C GLN A 179 21.27 -4.02 5.56
N ASP A 180 20.46 -4.00 4.50
CA ASP A 180 20.93 -4.18 3.13
C ASP A 180 21.48 -2.88 2.52
N GLY A 181 21.45 -1.76 3.24
CA GLY A 181 21.92 -0.46 2.74
C GLY A 181 21.10 0.07 1.55
N ILE A 182 19.81 -0.27 1.49
CA ILE A 182 18.94 0.09 0.36
C ILE A 182 18.44 1.52 0.52
N ALA A 183 18.86 2.39 -0.39
CA ALA A 183 18.37 3.76 -0.46
C ALA A 183 16.85 3.78 -0.70
N HIS A 184 16.13 4.46 0.18
CA HIS A 184 14.67 4.55 0.12
C HIS A 184 14.18 5.91 0.64
N SER A 185 13.07 6.40 0.09
CA SER A 185 12.34 7.52 0.67
C SER A 185 11.25 7.01 1.62
N ARG A 186 11.01 7.75 2.70
CA ARG A 186 9.89 7.51 3.62
C ARG A 186 8.85 8.61 3.42
N ARG A 187 7.59 8.22 3.24
CA ARG A 187 6.44 9.14 3.17
C ARG A 187 5.29 8.56 3.98
N ARG A 188 4.57 9.45 4.65
CA ARG A 188 3.32 9.13 5.34
C ARG A 188 2.15 9.64 4.52
N PHE A 189 0.99 9.03 4.72
CA PHE A 189 -0.29 9.54 4.23
C PHE A 189 -0.48 11.02 4.56
N GLU A 190 -0.18 11.38 5.80
CA GLU A 190 -0.35 12.74 6.33
C GLU A 190 0.60 13.75 5.67
N ASP A 191 1.73 13.31 5.10
CA ASP A 191 2.64 14.21 4.39
C ASP A 191 2.04 14.68 3.05
N ILE A 192 1.07 13.93 2.51
CA ILE A 192 0.39 14.23 1.23
C ILE A 192 -1.02 14.79 1.47
N TYR A 193 -1.76 14.17 2.39
CA TYR A 193 -3.19 14.42 2.60
C TYR A 193 -3.51 15.08 3.95
N GLY A 194 -2.49 15.47 4.72
CA GLY A 194 -2.65 16.08 6.02
C GLY A 194 -3.18 17.51 5.96
N PRO A 195 -3.60 18.06 7.12
CA PRO A 195 -4.03 19.46 7.20
C PRO A 195 -2.96 20.42 6.67
N GLY A 196 -3.37 21.41 5.87
CA GLY A 196 -2.46 22.39 5.27
C GLY A 196 -1.62 21.85 4.10
N LYS A 197 -1.83 20.60 3.68
CA LYS A 197 -1.19 20.01 2.50
C LYS A 197 -2.08 20.10 1.26
N SER A 198 -1.44 20.29 0.12
CA SER A 198 -2.05 20.14 -1.20
C SER A 198 -1.60 18.81 -1.78
N ALA A 199 -2.49 17.81 -1.78
CA ALA A 199 -2.17 16.48 -2.32
C ALA A 199 -1.63 16.54 -3.76
N PRO A 200 -2.19 17.37 -4.68
CA PRO A 200 -1.60 17.58 -6.00
C PRO A 200 -0.15 18.08 -5.96
N ASP A 201 0.17 19.08 -5.13
CA ASP A 201 1.52 19.64 -5.09
C ASP A 201 2.53 18.69 -4.44
N GLU A 202 2.14 17.98 -3.39
CA GLU A 202 2.99 16.97 -2.76
C GLU A 202 3.23 15.77 -3.70
N ALA A 203 2.22 15.36 -4.46
CA ALA A 203 2.37 14.32 -5.48
C ALA A 203 3.30 14.75 -6.62
N ARG A 204 3.23 16.02 -7.06
CA ARG A 204 4.16 16.58 -8.04
C ARG A 204 5.60 16.63 -7.52
N ARG A 205 5.80 16.98 -6.25
CA ARG A 205 7.13 16.92 -5.61
C ARG A 205 7.67 15.50 -5.59
N LEU A 206 6.86 14.52 -5.19
CA LEU A 206 7.25 13.12 -5.24
C LEU A 206 7.58 12.65 -6.66
N ALA A 207 6.79 13.05 -7.66
CA ALA A 207 7.07 12.73 -9.06
C ALA A 207 8.45 13.26 -9.50
N ALA A 208 8.80 14.49 -9.10
CA ALA A 208 10.09 15.08 -9.40
C ALA A 208 11.26 14.31 -8.72
N GLU A 209 11.06 13.79 -7.50
CA GLU A 209 12.02 12.90 -6.83
C GLU A 209 12.21 11.55 -7.57
N LEU A 210 11.19 11.12 -8.32
CA LEU A 210 11.23 9.94 -9.18
C LEU A 210 11.76 10.21 -10.60
N GLY A 211 12.13 11.47 -10.90
CA GLY A 211 12.67 11.90 -12.19
C GLY A 211 11.62 12.45 -13.16
N THR A 212 10.34 12.46 -12.80
CA THR A 212 9.23 12.86 -13.68
C THR A 212 8.70 14.25 -13.31
N ARG A 213 8.68 15.18 -14.27
CA ARG A 213 8.09 16.52 -14.06
C ARG A 213 6.62 16.51 -14.46
N VAL A 214 5.77 17.03 -13.57
CA VAL A 214 4.32 17.11 -13.79
C VAL A 214 3.85 18.56 -13.72
N ALA A 215 3.15 19.00 -14.77
CA ALA A 215 2.58 20.34 -14.84
C ALA A 215 1.46 20.54 -13.79
N PRO A 216 1.23 21.77 -13.29
CA PRO A 216 0.20 22.05 -12.29
C PRO A 216 -1.24 21.70 -12.71
N ASP A 217 -1.49 21.69 -14.02
CA ASP A 217 -2.78 21.43 -14.66
C ASP A 217 -2.86 20.03 -15.30
N ALA A 218 -1.87 19.17 -15.02
CA ALA A 218 -1.83 17.83 -15.60
C ALA A 218 -3.09 17.03 -15.25
N ARG A 219 -3.72 16.43 -16.26
CA ARG A 219 -4.93 15.61 -16.11
C ARG A 219 -4.80 14.52 -15.04
N ALA A 220 -3.60 13.96 -14.85
CA ALA A 220 -3.32 12.94 -13.83
C ALA A 220 -3.64 13.42 -12.41
N LEU A 221 -3.63 14.73 -12.12
CA LEU A 221 -3.91 15.26 -10.80
C LEU A 221 -5.37 15.05 -10.34
N ARG A 222 -6.29 14.71 -11.25
CA ARG A 222 -7.68 14.31 -10.93
C ARG A 222 -7.79 13.14 -9.95
N TRP A 223 -6.74 12.32 -9.81
CA TRP A 223 -6.71 11.21 -8.86
C TRP A 223 -6.81 11.67 -7.40
N PHE A 224 -6.59 12.95 -7.13
CA PHE A 224 -6.69 13.57 -5.81
C PHE A 224 -8.03 14.25 -5.54
N ASP A 225 -8.98 14.19 -6.47
CA ASP A 225 -10.32 14.77 -6.30
C ASP A 225 -11.11 14.06 -5.18
N ALA A 226 -11.81 14.84 -4.37
CA ALA A 226 -12.53 14.35 -3.20
C ALA A 226 -13.67 13.34 -3.53
N SER A 227 -14.14 13.30 -4.78
CA SER A 227 -15.18 12.38 -5.27
C SER A 227 -14.75 10.91 -5.29
N GLN A 228 -13.46 10.62 -5.13
CA GLN A 228 -12.91 9.25 -5.11
C GLN A 228 -12.97 8.58 -3.72
N LYS A 229 -13.53 9.25 -2.70
CA LYS A 229 -13.60 8.72 -1.32
C LYS A 229 -14.62 7.56 -1.20
N GLN A 230 -14.23 6.52 -0.46
CA GLN A 230 -15.07 5.32 -0.24
C GLN A 230 -16.23 5.53 0.75
N GLY A 231 -16.11 6.47 1.71
CA GLY A 231 -17.12 6.67 2.75
C GLY A 231 -17.26 5.48 3.71
N SER A 232 -16.15 4.80 4.06
CA SER A 232 -16.21 3.54 4.84
C SER A 232 -16.91 3.66 6.19
N GLU A 233 -16.84 4.79 6.88
CA GLU A 233 -17.50 4.97 8.18
C GLU A 233 -19.04 4.94 8.06
N ASP A 234 -19.60 5.18 6.87
CA ASP A 234 -21.05 5.20 6.64
C ASP A 234 -21.71 3.80 6.72
N ILE A 235 -20.92 2.75 6.89
CA ILE A 235 -21.39 1.37 7.09
C ILE A 235 -21.09 0.83 8.49
N ALA A 236 -20.35 1.59 9.31
CA ALA A 236 -19.87 1.18 10.63
C ALA A 236 -20.97 0.62 11.54
N GLY A 237 -22.13 1.29 11.57
CA GLY A 237 -23.27 0.90 12.41
C GLY A 237 -23.90 -0.44 12.03
N HIS A 238 -23.60 -0.97 10.84
CA HIS A 238 -24.12 -2.26 10.35
C HIS A 238 -23.12 -3.41 10.52
N VAL A 239 -21.91 -3.16 11.05
CA VAL A 239 -20.87 -4.18 11.19
C VAL A 239 -20.80 -4.68 12.64
N PRO A 240 -21.16 -5.94 12.91
CA PRO A 240 -21.08 -6.49 14.25
C PRO A 240 -19.64 -6.47 14.80
N GLY A 241 -19.48 -6.06 16.05
CA GLY A 241 -18.16 -5.97 16.69
C GLY A 241 -17.34 -4.73 16.35
N TYR A 242 -17.81 -3.86 15.45
CA TYR A 242 -17.06 -2.66 15.05
C TYR A 242 -16.83 -1.67 16.21
N PRO A 243 -17.82 -1.30 17.05
CA PRO A 243 -17.59 -0.40 18.18
C PRO A 243 -16.53 -0.93 19.16
N GLN A 244 -16.56 -2.24 19.45
CA GLN A 244 -15.57 -2.90 20.31
C GLN A 244 -14.18 -2.88 19.69
N ALA A 245 -14.09 -3.13 18.38
CA ALA A 245 -12.84 -3.04 17.64
C ALA A 245 -12.26 -1.62 17.66
N VAL A 246 -13.08 -0.58 17.47
CA VAL A 246 -12.67 0.83 17.53
C VAL A 246 -12.10 1.18 18.90
N ALA A 247 -12.84 0.90 19.98
CA ALA A 247 -12.38 1.19 21.34
C ALA A 247 -11.05 0.47 21.66
N LEU A 248 -10.91 -0.76 21.19
CA LEU A 248 -9.69 -1.53 21.35
C LEU A 248 -8.52 -0.98 20.54
N LEU A 249 -8.74 -0.58 19.29
CA LEU A 249 -7.73 0.06 18.46
C LEU A 249 -7.25 1.38 19.08
N ASP A 250 -8.17 2.18 19.62
CA ASP A 250 -7.81 3.44 20.28
C ASP A 250 -6.89 3.20 21.46
N LYS A 251 -7.21 2.21 22.29
CA LYS A 251 -6.32 1.76 23.34
C LYS A 251 -4.97 1.30 22.78
N LEU A 252 -4.94 0.34 21.85
CA LEU A 252 -3.69 -0.29 21.42
C LEU A 252 -2.75 0.65 20.64
N CYS A 253 -3.30 1.57 19.86
CA CYS A 253 -2.54 2.46 18.97
C CYS A 253 -2.12 3.76 19.66
N HIS A 254 -2.90 4.30 20.60
CA HIS A 254 -2.56 5.54 21.31
C HIS A 254 -1.80 5.31 22.63
N SER A 255 -1.91 4.14 23.25
CA SER A 255 -1.15 3.82 24.49
C SER A 255 0.38 3.68 24.27
N GLY A 256 0.84 3.75 23.02
CA GLY A 256 2.24 3.58 22.63
C GLY A 256 2.92 4.82 22.05
N ALA A 257 2.31 6.01 22.17
CA ALA A 257 2.77 7.27 21.56
C ALA A 257 4.07 7.86 22.15
N LYS A 258 5.01 7.01 22.57
CA LYS A 258 6.40 7.35 22.88
C LYS A 258 7.35 6.40 22.15
N GLN A 259 7.19 6.20 20.85
CA GLN A 259 8.25 5.59 20.03
C GLN A 259 8.27 6.26 18.66
N ASP A 260 9.12 7.27 18.54
CA ASP A 260 9.66 7.68 17.25
C ASP A 260 10.43 6.48 16.67
N LEU A 261 9.97 6.00 15.52
CA LEU A 261 10.63 5.02 14.64
C LEU A 261 10.75 5.62 13.24
#